data_AF-A0AAP3DJU9-F1
#
_entry.id   AF-A0AAP3DJU9-F1
#
_cell.length_a   1.000
_cell.length_b   1.000
_cell.length_c   1.000
_cell.angle_alpha   90.00
_cell.angle_beta   90.00
_cell.angle_gamma   90.00
#
_symmetry.space_group_name_H-M   'P 1'
#
loop_
_entity.id
_entity.type
_entity.pdbx_description
1 polymer ?
#
loop_
_entity_poly.entity_id
_entity_poly.type
_entity_poly.pdbx_seq_one_letter_code
_entity_poly.pdbx_strand_id
1 'polypeptide(L)' 'MTPDEFEKRMKEIFPKGSYDEEIAHQKADELMCDLLRSLGYGSGVEVFEKASKWYA' A
#
# COMPACT_ATOMS: atom_id res chain seq x y z
N MET A 1 12.81 3.73 -1.51
CA MET A 1 12.39 3.06 -0.27
C MET A 1 13.13 1.74 -0.21
N THR A 2 13.85 1.49 0.88
CA THR A 2 14.53 0.21 1.11
C THR A 2 13.55 -0.83 1.66
N PRO A 3 13.90 -2.13 1.67
CA PRO A 3 13.09 -3.16 2.32
C PRO A 3 12.78 -2.85 3.79
N ASP A 4 13.77 -2.39 4.56
CA ASP A 4 13.59 -2.05 5.98
C ASP A 4 12.65 -0.85 6.19
N GLU A 5 12.75 0.17 5.32
CA GLU A 5 11.85 1.32 5.34
C GLU A 5 10.40 0.92 5.00
N PHE A 6 10.24 0.01 4.04
CA PHE A 6 8.93 -0.52 3.66
C PHE A 6 8.31 -1.33 4.80
N GLU A 7 9.07 -2.24 5.42
CA GLU A 7 8.62 -3.02 6.57
C GLU A 7 8.20 -2.10 7.74
N LYS A 8 9.02 -1.08 8.02
CA LYS A 8 8.70 -0.10 9.07
C LYS A 8 7.37 0.62 8.79
N ARG A 9 7.18 1.14 7.57
CA ARG A 9 5.94 1.83 7.20
C ARG A 9 4.72 0.91 7.22
N MET A 10 4.88 -0.34 6.80
CA MET A 10 3.79 -1.32 6.89
C MET A 10 3.39 -1.59 8.34
N LYS A 11 4.34 -1.68 9.28
CA LYS A 11 4.03 -1.80 10.72
C LYS A 11 3.35 -0.55 11.29
N GLU A 12 3.62 0.62 10.74
CA GLU A 12 2.94 1.87 11.12
C GLU A 12 1.48 1.90 10.61
N ILE A 13 1.23 1.35 9.42
CA ILE A 13 -0.13 1.20 8.85
C ILE A 13 -0.95 0.14 9.60
N PHE A 14 -0.31 -0.97 9.98
CA PHE A 14 -0.91 -2.07 10.75
C PHE A 14 -0.35 -2.12 12.19
N PRO A 15 -0.68 -1.14 13.04
CA PRO A 15 -0.14 -1.08 14.39
C PRO A 15 -0.68 -2.23 15.25
N LYS A 16 0.06 -2.56 16.32
CA LYS A 16 -0.46 -3.45 17.36
C LYS A 16 -1.57 -2.72 18.12
N GLY A 17 -2.82 -3.15 17.95
CA GLY A 17 -3.97 -2.58 18.63
C GLY A 17 -5.18 -2.46 17.70
N SER A 18 -6.13 -1.60 18.06
CA SER A 18 -7.26 -1.27 17.20
C SER A 18 -6.82 -0.22 16.17
N TYR A 19 -7.16 -0.47 14.92
CA TYR A 19 -7.05 0.45 13.81
C TYR A 19 -8.27 0.24 12.91
N ASP A 20 -8.52 1.21 12.03
CA ASP A 20 -9.53 1.08 10.99
C ASP A 20 -8.94 0.23 9.86
N GLU A 21 -9.50 -0.96 9.67
CA GLU A 21 -8.98 -1.97 8.74
C GLU A 21 -9.08 -1.50 7.28
N GLU A 22 -10.17 -0.80 6.92
CA GLU A 22 -10.37 -0.28 5.56
C GLU A 22 -9.36 0.83 5.25
N ILE A 23 -9.19 1.78 6.18
CA ILE A 23 -8.19 2.84 6.04
C ILE A 23 -6.76 2.27 6.03
N ALA A 24 -6.49 1.23 6.82
CA ALA A 24 -5.18 0.58 6.81
C ALA A 24 -4.90 -0.10 5.46
N HIS A 25 -5.86 -0.84 4.92
CA HIS A 25 -5.74 -1.45 3.59
C HIS A 25 -5.60 -0.42 2.47
N GLN A 26 -6.36 0.67 2.51
CA GLN A 26 -6.19 1.78 1.57
C GLN A 26 -4.75 2.32 1.57
N LYS A 27 -4.21 2.62 2.76
CA LYS A 27 -2.85 3.16 2.91
C LYS A 27 -1.78 2.15 2.49
N ALA A 28 -2.00 0.87 2.76
CA ALA A 28 -1.09 -0.20 2.36
C ALA A 28 -1.03 -0.31 0.83
N ASP A 29 -2.18 -0.26 0.15
CA ASP A 29 -2.26 -0.27 -1.31
C ASP A 29 -1.52 0.93 -1.92
N GLU A 30 -1.76 2.13 -1.38
CA GLU A 30 -1.07 3.36 -1.82
C GLU A 30 0.45 3.22 -1.66
N LEU A 31 0.92 2.75 -0.50
CA LEU A 31 2.35 2.55 -0.24
C LEU A 31 2.99 1.53 -1.19
N MET A 32 2.29 0.42 -1.47
CA MET A 32 2.77 -0.59 -2.42
C MET A 32 2.81 -0.06 -3.85
N CYS A 33 1.79 0.69 -4.26
CA CYS A 33 1.73 1.31 -5.58
C CYS A 33 2.89 2.30 -5.77
N ASP A 34 3.18 3.14 -4.78
CA ASP A 34 4.31 4.08 -4.81
C ASP A 34 5.66 3.35 -4.93
N LEU A 35 5.85 2.28 -4.16
CA LEU A 35 7.05 1.46 -4.24
C LEU A 35 7.20 0.84 -5.63
N LEU A 36 6.15 0.22 -6.15
CA LEU A 36 6.14 -0.41 -7.48
C LEU A 36 6.40 0.60 -8.60
N ARG A 37 5.80 1.80 -8.55
CA ARG A 37 6.09 2.89 -9.48
C ARG A 37 7.58 3.27 -9.45
N SER A 38 8.16 3.40 -8.25
CA SER A 38 9.59 3.74 -8.11
C SER A 38 10.54 2.66 -8.67
N LEU A 39 10.08 1.41 -8.74
CA LEU A 39 10.80 0.27 -9.31
C LEU A 39 10.56 0.09 -10.82
N GLY A 40 9.74 0.94 -11.46
CA GLY A 40 9.45 0.90 -12.89
C GLY A 40 8.20 0.13 -13.30
N TYR A 41 7.39 -0.36 -12.35
CA TYR A 41 6.15 -1.11 -12.61
C TYR A 41 4.92 -0.22 -12.84
N GLY A 42 5.11 1.04 -13.25
CA GLY A 42 4.05 2.05 -13.34
C GLY A 42 2.84 1.63 -14.17
N SER A 43 3.05 1.00 -15.32
CA SER A 43 1.95 0.51 -16.18
C SER A 43 1.10 -0.56 -15.49
N GLY A 44 1.69 -1.42 -14.65
CA GLY A 44 0.94 -2.39 -13.86
C GLY A 44 0.14 -1.73 -12.74
N VAL A 45 0.70 -0.72 -12.10
CA VAL A 45 0.02 0.08 -11.07
C VAL A 45 -1.19 0.82 -11.65
N GLU A 46 -1.09 1.37 -12.86
CA GLU A 46 -2.23 2.01 -13.55
C GLU A 46 -3.38 1.04 -13.85
N VAL A 47 -3.08 -0.23 -14.11
CA VAL A 47 -4.12 -1.27 -14.27
C VAL A 47 -4.78 -1.56 -12.93
N PHE A 48 -3.98 -1.68 -11.86
CA PHE A 48 -4.47 -1.92 -10.50
C PHE A 48 -5.37 -0.77 -10.00
N GLU A 49 -4.97 0.48 -10.18
CA GLU A 49 -5.75 1.66 -9.74
C GLU A 49 -7.11 1.80 -10.45
N LYS A 50 -7.24 1.25 -11.67
CA LYS A 50 -8.50 1.23 -12.43
C LYS A 50 -9.40 0.07 -12.02
N ALA A 51 -8.87 -0.94 -11.33
CA ALA A 51 -9.67 -2.05 -10.84
C ALA A 51 -10.55 -1.60 -9.67
N SER A 52 -11.73 -2.22 -9.54
CA SER A 52 -12.59 -1.99 -8.38
C SER A 52 -11.88 -2.42 -7.11
N LYS A 53 -11.85 -1.52 -6.13
CA LYS A 53 -11.34 -1.82 -4.78
C LYS A 53 -12.42 -2.56 -3.98
N TRP A 54 -11.98 -3.43 -3.09
CA TRP A 54 -12.86 -4.36 -2.36
C TRP A 54 -13.09 -3.99 -0.89
N TYR A 55 -12.38 -2.98 -0.38
CA TYR A 55 -12.78 -2.33 0.87
C TYR A 55 -13.99 -1.43 0.61
N ALA A 56 -14.87 -1.29 1.63
CA ALA A 56 -16.16 -0.63 1.49
C ALA A 56 -16.06 0.90 1.38
#